data_AF-A2DGE9-F1
#
_entry.id   AF-A2DGE9-F1
#
_cell.length_a   1.000
_cell.length_b   1.000
_cell.length_c   1.000
_cell.angle_alpha   90.00
_cell.angle_beta   90.00
_cell.angle_gamma   90.00
#
_symmetry.space_group_name_H-M   'P 1'
#
loop_
_entity.id
_entity.type
_entity.pdbx_description
1 polymer ?
#
loop_
_entity_poly.entity_id
_entity_poly.type
_entity_poly.pdbx_seq_one_letter_code
_entity_poly.pdbx_strand_id
1 'polypeptide(L)'
;MESNWRAIGENISKYIDDDEFLSNTKPLQMCKILNYATLTSNQFANLFKNLSEHYGKDDMFKMMSRARTVDFKTFQEVEEVEDTFNSVLGIPTLSKIFSFYKNSPRTEANSKPDECCCGSNSLANKPPKSISLGSGGYRVKVNCMDHFIINVSGVRDDMSSTEFLQQIAQAAVLTPNDFKIVFGIRQFFENHPLSDYKMHDGSVLKLSLRNRGGKPVIYLYPKKEMDVNVNIKINDGIFSFVYPSFDEGSTWKVKAYPSGEIEHLGKKMRYLFWETLFYPNLNMGRGFIIKGEDCVDFFHDKLKMMNLNDCEICDFITYWCPKLVSYKFVKICFQFENFDDMCPLTVEPKPQNVNRVFFAALPLDSPCDIEPQDLPRFNRDGFTVIEWGGTIVSTLNY
;
A
#
# COMPACT_ATOMS: atom_id res chain seq x y z
N MET A 1 8.00 -23.27 -32.40
CA MET A 1 6.83 -22.46 -32.76
C MET A 1 6.51 -21.57 -31.57
N GLU A 2 6.84 -20.28 -31.63
CA GLU A 2 6.30 -19.33 -30.66
C GLU A 2 4.79 -19.30 -30.86
N SER A 3 4.05 -19.92 -29.95
CA SER A 3 2.60 -19.87 -30.01
C SER A 3 2.18 -18.42 -29.80
N ASN A 4 1.36 -17.91 -30.71
CA ASN A 4 0.86 -16.55 -30.67
C ASN A 4 -0.20 -16.44 -29.56
N TRP A 5 0.26 -16.31 -28.31
CA TRP A 5 -0.58 -16.25 -27.11
C TRP A 5 -1.64 -15.15 -27.17
N ARG A 6 -1.33 -14.06 -27.86
CA ARG A 6 -2.27 -12.96 -28.10
C ARG A 6 -3.43 -13.40 -28.99
N ALA A 7 -3.15 -14.05 -30.12
CA ALA A 7 -4.20 -14.55 -31.01
C ALA A 7 -5.08 -15.61 -30.33
N ILE A 8 -4.48 -16.46 -29.49
CA ILE A 8 -5.21 -17.46 -28.69
C ILE A 8 -6.07 -16.75 -27.64
N GLY A 9 -5.55 -15.77 -26.91
CA GLY A 9 -6.30 -15.02 -25.88
C GLY A 9 -7.46 -14.21 -26.45
N GLU A 10 -7.25 -13.54 -27.58
CA GLU A 10 -8.30 -12.79 -28.30
C GLU A 10 -9.40 -13.73 -28.85
N ASN A 11 -9.12 -15.03 -29.00
CA ASN A 11 -10.06 -16.05 -29.49
C ASN A 11 -10.27 -17.19 -28.47
N ILE A 12 -10.11 -16.91 -27.17
CA ILE A 12 -10.05 -17.95 -26.14
C ILE A 12 -11.29 -18.84 -26.11
N SER A 13 -12.45 -18.30 -26.50
CA SER A 13 -13.72 -19.02 -26.57
C SER A 13 -13.69 -20.28 -27.44
N LYS A 14 -12.77 -20.37 -28.41
CA LYS A 14 -12.60 -21.57 -29.26
C LYS A 14 -11.88 -22.71 -28.54
N TYR A 15 -11.27 -22.44 -27.39
CA TYR A 15 -10.39 -23.35 -26.67
C TYR A 15 -10.87 -23.66 -25.25
N ILE A 16 -11.99 -23.07 -24.80
CA ILE A 16 -12.53 -23.25 -23.43
C ILE A 16 -12.97 -24.69 -23.16
N ASP A 17 -13.42 -25.40 -24.19
CA ASP A 17 -13.87 -26.78 -24.11
C ASP A 17 -12.89 -27.77 -24.77
N ASP A 18 -11.70 -27.30 -25.16
CA ASP A 18 -10.66 -28.12 -25.79
C ASP A 18 -9.76 -28.73 -24.70
N ASP A 19 -10.11 -29.94 -24.26
CA ASP A 19 -9.42 -30.63 -23.17
C ASP A 19 -7.94 -30.90 -23.46
N GLU A 20 -7.59 -31.22 -24.70
CA GLU A 20 -6.20 -31.46 -25.10
C GLU A 20 -5.39 -30.16 -25.02
N PHE A 21 -5.97 -29.04 -25.44
CA PHE A 21 -5.36 -27.74 -25.26
C PHE A 21 -5.21 -27.38 -23.78
N LEU A 22 -6.25 -27.54 -22.97
CA LEU A 22 -6.24 -27.14 -21.56
C LEU A 22 -5.26 -27.97 -20.72
N SER A 23 -5.26 -29.29 -20.88
CA SER A 23 -4.36 -30.20 -20.15
C SER A 23 -2.88 -30.04 -20.54
N ASN A 24 -2.58 -29.67 -21.79
CA ASN A 24 -1.21 -29.47 -22.26
C ASN A 24 -0.70 -28.02 -22.08
N THR A 25 -1.58 -27.06 -21.84
CA THR A 25 -1.19 -25.66 -21.67
C THR A 25 -0.75 -25.37 -20.25
N LYS A 26 0.56 -25.20 -20.04
CA LYS A 26 1.12 -24.93 -18.71
C LYS A 26 0.46 -23.71 -18.05
N PRO A 27 0.28 -23.68 -16.72
CA PRO A 27 -0.40 -22.57 -16.02
C PRO A 27 0.13 -21.17 -16.36
N LEU A 28 1.46 -21.02 -16.50
CA LEU A 28 2.08 -19.75 -16.90
C LEU A 28 1.77 -19.35 -18.36
N GLN A 29 1.59 -20.32 -19.26
CA GLN A 29 1.17 -20.06 -20.63
C GLN A 29 -0.30 -19.65 -20.67
N MET A 30 -1.15 -20.33 -19.90
CA MET A 30 -2.56 -19.95 -19.75
C MET A 30 -2.69 -18.53 -19.16
N CYS A 31 -1.88 -18.16 -18.16
CA CYS A 31 -1.82 -16.78 -17.66
C CYS A 31 -1.45 -15.76 -18.74
N LYS A 32 -0.51 -16.09 -19.63
CA LYS A 32 -0.14 -15.22 -20.76
C LYS A 32 -1.27 -15.06 -21.76
N ILE A 33 -2.02 -16.13 -22.03
CA ILE A 33 -3.22 -16.11 -22.89
C ILE A 33 -4.30 -15.22 -22.25
N LEU A 34 -4.57 -15.40 -20.96
CA LEU A 34 -5.60 -14.66 -20.22
C LEU A 34 -5.32 -13.16 -20.13
N ASN A 35 -4.05 -12.73 -20.15
CA ASN A 35 -3.71 -11.30 -20.26
C ASN A 35 -4.28 -10.64 -21.53
N TYR A 36 -4.64 -11.39 -22.57
CA TYR A 36 -5.24 -10.87 -23.81
C TYR A 36 -6.71 -11.28 -23.99
N ALA A 37 -7.26 -12.05 -23.06
CA ALA A 37 -8.67 -12.44 -23.06
C ALA A 37 -9.54 -11.46 -22.26
N THR A 38 -10.79 -11.31 -22.67
CA THR A 38 -11.86 -10.73 -21.84
C THR A 38 -13.06 -11.68 -21.96
N LEU A 39 -13.43 -12.31 -20.86
CA LEU A 39 -14.40 -13.42 -20.80
C LEU A 39 -15.79 -12.91 -20.41
N THR A 40 -16.85 -13.54 -20.93
CA THR A 40 -18.18 -13.44 -20.30
C THR A 40 -18.25 -14.26 -19.01
N SER A 41 -19.27 -14.07 -18.17
CA SER A 41 -19.44 -14.87 -16.94
C SER A 41 -19.44 -16.38 -17.22
N ASN A 42 -20.17 -16.80 -18.24
CA ASN A 42 -20.28 -18.20 -18.67
C ASN A 42 -18.94 -18.72 -19.23
N GLN A 43 -18.24 -17.93 -20.05
CA GLN A 43 -16.91 -18.30 -20.54
C GLN A 43 -15.90 -18.43 -19.41
N PHE A 44 -15.97 -17.54 -18.42
CA PHE A 44 -15.14 -17.60 -17.22
C PHE A 44 -15.44 -18.88 -16.43
N ALA A 45 -16.72 -19.15 -16.16
CA ALA A 45 -17.15 -20.31 -15.41
C ALA A 45 -16.69 -21.62 -16.05
N ASN A 46 -16.97 -21.80 -17.35
CA ASN A 46 -16.62 -23.02 -18.06
C ASN A 46 -15.10 -23.20 -18.16
N LEU A 47 -14.35 -22.15 -18.48
CA LEU A 47 -12.89 -22.25 -18.60
C LEU A 47 -12.25 -22.68 -17.29
N PHE A 48 -12.63 -22.05 -16.18
CA PHE A 48 -12.01 -22.34 -14.89
C PHE A 48 -12.52 -23.63 -14.26
N LYS A 49 -13.75 -24.04 -14.55
CA LYS A 49 -14.22 -25.38 -14.20
C LYS A 49 -13.41 -26.45 -14.93
N ASN A 50 -13.26 -26.34 -16.25
CA ASN A 50 -12.52 -27.32 -17.05
C ASN A 50 -11.03 -27.34 -16.67
N LEU A 51 -10.41 -26.18 -16.45
CA LEU A 51 -9.03 -26.11 -15.97
C LEU A 51 -8.85 -26.73 -14.56
N SER A 52 -9.86 -26.67 -13.69
CA SER A 52 -9.75 -27.23 -12.34
C SER A 52 -9.67 -28.76 -12.31
N GLU A 53 -10.05 -29.43 -13.40
CA GLU A 53 -9.89 -30.88 -13.54
C GLU A 53 -8.42 -31.30 -13.71
N HIS A 54 -7.59 -30.38 -14.23
CA HIS A 54 -6.19 -30.63 -14.59
C HIS A 54 -5.19 -29.97 -13.64
N TYR A 55 -5.59 -28.88 -12.97
CA TYR A 55 -4.67 -28.03 -12.22
C TYR A 55 -5.11 -27.83 -10.76
N GLY A 56 -4.10 -27.83 -9.87
CA GLY A 56 -4.31 -27.60 -8.44
C GLY A 56 -4.65 -26.16 -8.09
N LYS A 57 -5.16 -25.94 -6.88
CA LYS A 57 -5.69 -24.65 -6.40
C LYS A 57 -4.74 -23.46 -6.59
N ASP A 58 -3.44 -23.64 -6.40
CA ASP A 58 -2.46 -22.55 -6.54
C ASP A 58 -2.31 -22.09 -7.98
N ASP A 59 -2.33 -23.01 -8.93
CA ASP A 59 -2.25 -22.69 -10.36
C ASP A 59 -3.59 -22.14 -10.84
N MET A 60 -4.70 -22.67 -10.34
CA MET A 60 -6.03 -22.11 -10.56
C MET A 60 -6.12 -20.66 -10.07
N PHE A 61 -5.63 -20.37 -8.87
CA PHE A 61 -5.62 -19.02 -8.32
C PHE A 61 -4.81 -18.05 -9.20
N LYS A 62 -3.61 -18.46 -9.63
CA LYS A 62 -2.77 -17.65 -10.52
C LYS A 62 -3.48 -17.38 -11.84
N MET A 63 -4.09 -18.38 -12.47
CA MET A 63 -4.79 -18.22 -13.73
C MET A 63 -6.03 -17.33 -13.57
N MET A 64 -6.85 -17.57 -12.55
CA MET A 64 -8.05 -16.75 -12.26
C MET A 64 -7.70 -15.28 -11.97
N SER A 65 -6.60 -15.01 -11.26
CA SER A 65 -6.16 -13.64 -10.98
C SER A 65 -5.77 -12.83 -12.23
N ARG A 66 -5.54 -13.50 -13.37
CA ARG A 66 -5.20 -12.88 -14.66
C ARG A 66 -6.38 -12.78 -15.61
N ALA A 67 -7.46 -13.50 -15.33
CA ALA A 67 -8.65 -13.43 -16.14
C ALA A 67 -9.39 -12.10 -15.92
N ARG A 68 -9.78 -11.49 -17.04
CA ARG A 68 -10.64 -10.31 -17.06
C ARG A 68 -12.02 -10.73 -17.52
N THR A 69 -13.06 -10.27 -16.85
CA THR A 69 -14.45 -10.43 -17.29
C THR A 69 -14.96 -9.14 -17.90
N VAL A 70 -15.93 -9.23 -18.81
CA VAL A 70 -16.77 -8.07 -19.16
C VAL A 70 -17.58 -7.63 -17.95
N ASP A 71 -18.05 -6.38 -17.95
CA ASP A 71 -18.93 -5.87 -16.89
C ASP A 71 -20.19 -6.74 -16.76
N PHE A 72 -20.51 -7.12 -15.52
CA PHE A 72 -21.70 -7.90 -15.21
C PHE A 72 -22.96 -7.04 -15.38
N LYS A 73 -23.93 -7.56 -16.13
CA LYS A 73 -25.20 -6.90 -16.42
C LYS A 73 -26.32 -7.40 -15.52
N THR A 74 -26.21 -8.61 -14.98
CA THR A 74 -27.22 -9.21 -14.11
C THR A 74 -26.58 -9.86 -12.87
N PHE A 75 -27.35 -10.01 -11.79
CA PHE A 75 -26.88 -10.71 -10.59
C PHE A 75 -26.57 -12.18 -10.87
N GLN A 76 -27.29 -12.82 -11.77
CA GLN A 76 -27.06 -14.21 -12.15
C GLN A 76 -25.66 -14.43 -12.76
N GLU A 77 -25.15 -13.46 -13.53
CA GLU A 77 -23.79 -13.50 -14.06
C GLU A 77 -22.72 -13.38 -12.96
N VAL A 78 -23.02 -12.67 -11.87
CA VAL A 78 -22.15 -12.56 -10.70
C VAL A 78 -22.14 -13.86 -9.90
N GLU A 79 -23.31 -14.47 -9.70
CA GLU A 79 -23.43 -15.76 -9.00
C GLU A 79 -22.70 -16.88 -9.73
N GLU A 80 -22.81 -16.92 -11.06
CA GLU A 80 -22.13 -17.92 -11.90
C GLU A 80 -20.59 -17.86 -11.75
N VAL A 81 -20.03 -16.66 -11.67
CA VAL A 81 -18.59 -16.47 -11.43
C VAL A 81 -18.23 -16.79 -9.98
N GLU A 82 -19.02 -16.34 -9.02
CA GLU A 82 -18.83 -16.66 -7.59
C GLU A 82 -18.80 -18.17 -7.33
N ASP A 83 -19.77 -18.91 -7.87
CA ASP A 83 -19.87 -20.35 -7.69
C ASP A 83 -18.63 -21.04 -8.24
N THR A 84 -18.11 -20.55 -9.36
CA THR A 84 -16.84 -21.03 -9.93
C THR A 84 -15.66 -20.74 -8.99
N PHE A 85 -15.56 -19.55 -8.42
CA PHE A 85 -14.52 -19.23 -7.42
C PHE A 85 -14.61 -20.13 -6.19
N ASN A 86 -15.82 -20.37 -5.70
CA ASN A 86 -16.06 -21.21 -4.53
C ASN A 86 -15.78 -22.68 -4.85
N SER A 87 -16.19 -23.19 -6.00
CA SER A 87 -15.97 -24.60 -6.39
C SER A 87 -14.50 -24.90 -6.67
N VAL A 88 -13.81 -23.99 -7.37
CA VAL A 88 -12.43 -24.18 -7.81
C VAL A 88 -11.45 -23.96 -6.65
N LEU A 89 -11.61 -22.89 -5.87
CA LEU A 89 -10.64 -22.51 -4.85
C LEU A 89 -11.06 -22.97 -3.44
N GLY A 90 -12.35 -23.18 -3.20
CA GLY A 90 -12.87 -23.61 -1.90
C GLY A 90 -12.56 -22.61 -0.79
N ILE A 91 -12.78 -21.31 -1.04
CA ILE A 91 -12.48 -20.23 -0.10
C ILE A 91 -13.77 -19.81 0.63
N PRO A 92 -14.00 -20.24 1.88
CA PRO A 92 -15.26 -19.97 2.60
C PRO A 92 -15.47 -18.47 2.88
N THR A 93 -14.38 -17.71 2.97
CA THR A 93 -14.41 -16.26 3.21
C THR A 93 -14.98 -15.48 2.02
N LEU A 94 -14.78 -15.96 0.78
CA LEU A 94 -15.37 -15.32 -0.41
C LEU A 94 -16.88 -15.49 -0.39
N SER A 95 -17.37 -16.69 -0.10
CA SER A 95 -18.81 -16.93 0.11
C SER A 95 -19.42 -16.00 1.17
N LYS A 96 -18.69 -15.72 2.28
CA LYS A 96 -19.14 -14.73 3.27
C LYS A 96 -19.18 -13.29 2.72
N ILE A 97 -18.17 -12.88 1.95
CA ILE A 97 -18.10 -11.55 1.31
C ILE A 97 -19.22 -11.37 0.29
N PHE A 98 -19.46 -12.37 -0.56
CA PHE A 98 -20.54 -12.33 -1.53
C PHE A 98 -21.91 -12.40 -0.85
N SER A 99 -22.07 -13.20 0.21
CA SER A 99 -23.30 -13.20 1.03
C SER A 99 -23.60 -11.82 1.62
N PHE A 100 -22.58 -11.07 2.05
CA PHE A 100 -22.74 -9.70 2.55
C PHE A 100 -23.21 -8.74 1.44
N TYR A 101 -22.68 -8.89 0.23
CA TYR A 101 -23.12 -8.13 -0.95
C TYR A 101 -24.56 -8.47 -1.35
N LYS A 102 -24.93 -9.77 -1.36
CA LYS A 102 -26.29 -10.26 -1.66
C LYS A 102 -27.32 -9.84 -0.61
N ASN A 103 -26.91 -9.76 0.66
CA ASN A 103 -27.78 -9.43 1.80
C ASN A 103 -27.89 -7.91 2.09
N SER A 104 -27.25 -7.04 1.29
CA SER A 104 -27.47 -5.60 1.36
C SER A 104 -28.86 -5.25 0.80
N PRO A 105 -29.68 -4.38 1.46
CA PRO A 105 -31.10 -4.27 1.11
C PRO A 105 -31.34 -3.75 -0.33
N ARG A 106 -31.75 -4.67 -1.21
CA ARG A 106 -32.94 -4.56 -2.06
C ARG A 106 -33.77 -5.85 -1.86
N THR A 107 -34.96 -5.67 -1.27
CA THR A 107 -36.12 -6.58 -1.16
C THR A 107 -35.88 -8.09 -0.87
N GLU A 108 -36.25 -8.49 0.37
CA GLU A 108 -36.80 -9.80 0.83
C GLU A 108 -35.97 -11.10 0.67
N ALA A 109 -35.91 -12.08 1.59
CA ALA A 109 -36.40 -12.31 2.95
C ALA A 109 -35.73 -13.60 3.52
N ASN A 110 -35.52 -13.66 4.86
CA ASN A 110 -35.40 -14.85 5.75
C ASN A 110 -34.24 -15.86 5.49
N SER A 111 -33.55 -16.52 6.45
CA SER A 111 -33.68 -16.77 7.90
C SER A 111 -32.34 -17.37 8.45
N LYS A 112 -32.10 -17.20 9.76
CA LYS A 112 -31.00 -17.71 10.65
C LYS A 112 -31.14 -19.22 11.03
N PRO A 113 -30.28 -19.86 11.89
CA PRO A 113 -28.89 -19.64 12.37
C PRO A 113 -28.03 -20.96 12.49
N ASP A 114 -26.87 -20.86 13.19
CA ASP A 114 -26.09 -21.91 13.94
C ASP A 114 -24.71 -22.26 13.34
N GLU A 115 -23.60 -22.44 14.06
CA GLU A 115 -23.23 -22.28 15.48
C GLU A 115 -21.68 -22.19 15.58
N CYS A 116 -21.21 -21.81 16.76
CA CYS A 116 -19.83 -21.47 17.13
C CYS A 116 -18.89 -22.70 17.22
N CYS A 117 -17.57 -22.50 17.07
CA CYS A 117 -16.59 -22.97 18.05
C CYS A 117 -15.20 -22.34 17.86
N CYS A 118 -14.68 -21.83 18.98
CA CYS A 118 -13.38 -21.20 19.16
C CYS A 118 -12.26 -22.24 19.31
N GLY A 119 -11.02 -21.84 19.02
CA GLY A 119 -9.83 -22.61 19.32
C GLY A 119 -8.56 -21.77 19.18
N SER A 120 -8.23 -21.05 20.25
CA SER A 120 -6.96 -20.36 20.44
C SER A 120 -5.78 -21.33 20.43
N ASN A 121 -4.66 -20.94 19.83
CA ASN A 121 -3.33 -21.22 20.39
C ASN A 121 -2.27 -20.27 19.83
N SER A 122 -1.73 -19.47 20.75
CA SER A 122 -0.47 -18.74 20.63
C SER A 122 0.70 -19.70 20.46
N LEU A 123 1.66 -19.40 19.59
CA LEU A 123 3.06 -19.82 19.73
C LEU A 123 3.95 -18.86 18.93
N ALA A 124 4.79 -18.13 19.65
CA ALA A 124 5.83 -17.27 19.13
C ALA A 124 6.93 -18.11 18.45
N ASN A 125 7.18 -17.87 17.16
CA ASN A 125 8.35 -18.39 16.45
C ASN A 125 9.29 -17.22 16.12
N LYS A 126 10.51 -17.26 16.67
CA LYS A 126 11.59 -16.33 16.27
C LYS A 126 12.11 -16.71 14.87
N PRO A 127 12.32 -15.74 13.97
CA PRO A 127 12.75 -16.00 12.59
C PRO A 127 14.20 -16.52 12.47
N PRO A 128 14.53 -17.27 11.39
CA PRO A 128 15.88 -17.77 11.13
C PRO A 128 16.86 -16.63 10.83
N LYS A 129 18.02 -16.64 11.50
CA LYS A 129 19.09 -15.63 11.36
C LYS A 129 19.94 -15.77 10.08
N SER A 130 19.72 -16.84 9.30
CA SER A 130 20.45 -17.11 8.06
C SER A 130 19.58 -17.89 7.08
N ILE A 131 19.64 -17.53 5.80
CA ILE A 131 19.00 -18.23 4.68
C ILE A 131 20.03 -18.54 3.59
N SER A 132 19.81 -19.63 2.84
CA SER A 132 20.68 -20.04 1.74
C SER A 132 19.86 -20.20 0.46
N LEU A 133 20.27 -19.52 -0.61
CA LEU A 133 19.60 -19.53 -1.92
C LEU A 133 20.21 -20.53 -2.92
N GLY A 134 21.15 -21.37 -2.46
CA GLY A 134 21.77 -22.42 -3.25
C GLY A 134 23.23 -22.71 -2.88
N SER A 135 23.86 -23.62 -3.63
CA SER A 135 25.29 -23.94 -3.51
C SER A 135 26.14 -23.02 -4.40
N GLY A 136 27.11 -22.32 -3.82
CA GLY A 136 27.93 -21.33 -4.53
C GLY A 136 27.25 -19.97 -4.70
N GLY A 137 28.01 -18.94 -5.09
CA GLY A 137 27.58 -17.54 -5.08
C GLY A 137 28.19 -16.75 -3.92
N TYR A 138 27.82 -15.48 -3.77
CA TYR A 138 28.32 -14.62 -2.71
C TYR A 138 27.32 -14.46 -1.56
N ARG A 139 27.80 -13.88 -0.46
CA ARG A 139 27.04 -13.64 0.76
C ARG A 139 26.68 -12.17 0.85
N VAL A 140 25.45 -11.89 1.27
CA VAL A 140 25.01 -10.54 1.63
C VAL A 140 24.40 -10.55 3.02
N LYS A 141 24.41 -9.39 3.67
CA LYS A 141 23.77 -9.16 4.95
C LYS A 141 22.59 -8.25 4.73
N VAL A 142 21.39 -8.69 5.11
CA VAL A 142 20.22 -7.82 5.12
C VAL A 142 20.07 -7.29 6.53
N ASN A 143 20.48 -6.04 6.72
CA ASN A 143 20.23 -5.31 7.96
C ASN A 143 18.74 -5.00 8.03
N CYS A 144 18.09 -5.70 8.96
CA CYS A 144 16.73 -5.44 9.40
C CYS A 144 16.80 -4.60 10.68
N MET A 145 15.66 -4.38 11.32
CA MET A 145 15.58 -3.50 12.50
C MET A 145 16.04 -4.22 13.78
N ASP A 146 16.31 -3.47 14.84
CA ASP A 146 16.83 -3.96 16.14
C ASP A 146 18.16 -4.72 16.10
N HIS A 147 19.05 -4.35 15.17
CA HIS A 147 20.29 -5.10 14.88
C HIS A 147 20.05 -6.57 14.44
N PHE A 148 18.82 -6.92 14.04
CA PHE A 148 18.55 -8.19 13.38
C PHE A 148 19.18 -8.19 11.99
N ILE A 149 20.05 -9.16 11.74
CA ILE A 149 20.72 -9.33 10.45
C ILE A 149 20.32 -10.69 9.90
N ILE A 150 19.71 -10.69 8.72
CA ILE A 150 19.51 -11.92 7.95
C ILE A 150 20.76 -12.11 7.09
N ASN A 151 21.52 -13.17 7.38
CA ASN A 151 22.65 -13.55 6.55
C ASN A 151 22.14 -14.38 5.37
N VAL A 152 22.35 -13.90 4.15
CA VAL A 152 21.90 -14.56 2.93
C VAL A 152 23.12 -15.09 2.20
N SER A 153 23.21 -16.42 2.05
CA SER A 153 24.28 -17.06 1.29
C SER A 153 23.77 -17.58 -0.05
N GLY A 154 24.70 -17.72 -1.00
CA GLY A 154 24.42 -18.31 -2.30
C GLY A 154 23.72 -17.37 -3.28
N VAL A 155 23.88 -16.05 -3.08
CA VAL A 155 23.35 -15.03 -3.99
C VAL A 155 24.14 -15.08 -5.30
N ARG A 156 23.42 -15.08 -6.42
CA ARG A 156 24.00 -15.01 -7.77
C ARG A 156 23.37 -13.86 -8.54
N ASP A 157 24.16 -13.23 -9.39
CA ASP A 157 23.75 -12.03 -10.15
C ASP A 157 22.63 -12.32 -11.18
N ASP A 158 22.48 -13.58 -11.60
CA ASP A 158 21.43 -14.02 -12.52
C ASP A 158 20.08 -14.33 -11.85
N MET A 159 20.02 -14.33 -10.52
CA MET A 159 18.79 -14.58 -9.78
C MET A 159 17.75 -13.48 -10.01
N SER A 160 16.47 -13.86 -9.92
CA SER A 160 15.38 -12.89 -9.90
C SER A 160 15.31 -12.18 -8.55
N SER A 161 15.19 -10.85 -8.58
CA SER A 161 14.87 -10.04 -7.41
C SER A 161 13.55 -10.45 -6.75
N THR A 162 12.58 -10.98 -7.50
CA THR A 162 11.30 -11.46 -6.96
C THR A 162 11.52 -12.61 -5.99
N GLU A 163 12.27 -13.62 -6.39
CA GLU A 163 12.58 -14.79 -5.54
C GLU A 163 13.41 -14.37 -4.33
N PHE A 164 14.39 -13.48 -4.54
CA PHE A 164 15.22 -12.92 -3.46
C PHE A 164 14.36 -12.19 -2.41
N LEU A 165 13.45 -11.32 -2.85
CA LEU A 165 12.53 -10.59 -1.97
C LEU A 165 11.58 -11.55 -1.23
N GLN A 166 11.04 -12.57 -1.91
CA GLN A 166 10.17 -13.57 -1.28
C GLN A 166 10.87 -14.35 -0.16
N GLN A 167 12.12 -14.74 -0.38
CA GLN A 167 12.91 -15.48 0.62
C GLN A 167 13.22 -14.62 1.84
N ILE A 168 13.52 -13.33 1.63
CA ILE A 168 13.71 -12.38 2.74
C ILE A 168 12.38 -12.12 3.46
N ALA A 169 11.28 -11.98 2.73
CA ALA A 169 9.95 -11.82 3.29
C ALA A 169 9.61 -12.99 4.23
N GLN A 170 9.80 -14.22 3.74
CA GLN A 170 9.58 -15.43 4.53
C GLN A 170 10.49 -15.48 5.77
N ALA A 171 11.77 -15.17 5.60
CA ALA A 171 12.73 -15.13 6.71
C ALA A 171 12.38 -14.07 7.76
N ALA A 172 11.80 -12.93 7.34
CA ALA A 172 11.41 -11.84 8.22
C ALA A 172 9.96 -11.98 8.77
N VAL A 173 9.21 -13.01 8.34
CA VAL A 173 7.76 -13.18 8.66
C VAL A 173 6.94 -11.98 8.18
N LEU A 174 7.21 -11.55 6.95
CA LEU A 174 6.57 -10.43 6.25
C LEU A 174 6.04 -10.92 4.90
N THR A 175 5.23 -10.09 4.24
CA THR A 175 4.99 -10.21 2.79
C THR A 175 5.96 -9.31 2.03
N PRO A 176 6.27 -9.59 0.74
CA PRO A 176 7.05 -8.66 -0.10
C PRO A 176 6.43 -7.25 -0.18
N ASN A 177 5.13 -7.15 0.09
CA ASN A 177 4.40 -5.90 0.17
C ASN A 177 4.49 -5.19 1.53
N ASP A 178 5.19 -5.74 2.51
CA ASP A 178 5.36 -5.08 3.81
C ASP A 178 6.70 -4.37 3.93
N PHE A 179 7.59 -4.44 2.93
CA PHE A 179 8.91 -3.82 3.02
C PHE A 179 9.48 -3.38 1.65
N LYS A 180 10.62 -2.69 1.72
CA LYS A 180 11.55 -2.47 0.61
C LYS A 180 12.96 -2.84 1.04
N ILE A 181 13.80 -3.18 0.07
CA ILE A 181 15.24 -3.37 0.24
C ILE A 181 15.98 -2.35 -0.60
N VAL A 182 17.03 -1.76 -0.04
CA VAL A 182 17.91 -0.81 -0.72
C VAL A 182 19.37 -1.23 -0.56
N PHE A 183 20.14 -1.09 -1.63
CA PHE A 183 21.60 -1.18 -1.62
C PHE A 183 22.20 0.10 -2.21
N GLY A 184 22.95 0.85 -1.41
CA GLY A 184 23.39 2.20 -1.78
C GLY A 184 22.19 3.09 -2.08
N ILE A 185 22.03 3.50 -3.35
CA ILE A 185 20.90 4.31 -3.83
C ILE A 185 19.85 3.48 -4.60
N ARG A 186 20.05 2.17 -4.75
CA ARG A 186 19.21 1.31 -5.61
C ARG A 186 18.20 0.55 -4.77
N GLN A 187 16.93 0.86 -4.95
CA GLN A 187 15.82 0.09 -4.39
C GLN A 187 15.56 -1.16 -5.25
N PHE A 188 15.31 -2.29 -4.60
CA PHE A 188 14.94 -3.54 -5.24
C PHE A 188 13.47 -3.50 -5.66
N PHE A 189 13.21 -3.92 -6.90
CA PHE A 189 11.89 -4.05 -7.48
C PHE A 189 11.72 -5.48 -7.98
N GLU A 190 10.51 -6.03 -7.94
CA GLU A 190 10.22 -7.35 -8.51
C GLU A 190 10.50 -7.39 -10.01
N ASN A 191 10.84 -8.56 -10.53
CA ASN A 191 11.07 -8.86 -11.95
C ASN A 191 12.33 -8.21 -12.55
N HIS A 192 13.37 -8.01 -11.74
CA HIS A 192 14.70 -7.57 -12.19
C HIS A 192 15.77 -8.63 -11.86
N PRO A 193 16.83 -8.78 -12.66
CA PRO A 193 17.97 -9.60 -12.28
C PRO A 193 18.76 -8.93 -11.14
N LEU A 194 19.37 -9.73 -10.25
CA LEU A 194 20.15 -9.19 -9.14
C LEU A 194 21.41 -8.43 -9.59
N SER A 195 21.91 -8.71 -10.79
CA SER A 195 23.02 -8.02 -11.45
C SER A 195 22.81 -6.50 -11.58
N ASP A 196 21.56 -6.03 -11.71
CA ASP A 196 21.20 -4.61 -11.81
C ASP A 196 21.60 -3.80 -10.56
N TYR A 197 21.68 -4.49 -9.42
CA TYR A 197 21.98 -3.89 -8.12
C TYR A 197 23.48 -3.85 -7.81
N LYS A 198 24.32 -4.56 -8.59
CA LYS A 198 25.80 -4.57 -8.46
C LYS A 198 26.29 -4.91 -7.04
N MET A 199 25.64 -5.88 -6.41
CA MET A 199 26.09 -6.41 -5.12
C MET A 199 27.37 -7.25 -5.29
N HIS A 200 28.09 -7.47 -4.20
CA HIS A 200 29.29 -8.29 -4.13
C HIS A 200 29.32 -9.07 -2.81
N ASP A 201 30.29 -9.97 -2.64
CA ASP A 201 30.46 -10.68 -1.36
C ASP A 201 30.66 -9.69 -0.22
N GLY A 202 29.88 -9.89 0.84
CA GLY A 202 29.83 -9.03 2.01
C GLY A 202 28.97 -7.77 1.88
N SER A 203 28.25 -7.54 0.76
CA SER A 203 27.36 -6.38 0.63
C SER A 203 26.32 -6.35 1.76
N VAL A 204 26.03 -5.14 2.24
CA VAL A 204 25.06 -4.88 3.31
C VAL A 204 23.85 -4.15 2.73
N LEU A 205 22.70 -4.79 2.81
CA LEU A 205 21.41 -4.31 2.31
C LEU A 205 20.58 -3.75 3.46
N LYS A 206 19.86 -2.67 3.23
CA LYS A 206 18.92 -2.09 4.22
C LYS A 206 17.51 -2.52 3.88
N LEU A 207 16.83 -3.19 4.82
CA LEU A 207 15.40 -3.45 4.77
C LEU A 207 14.65 -2.35 5.52
N SER A 208 13.52 -1.88 5.01
CA SER A 208 12.64 -0.91 5.68
C SER A 208 11.20 -1.33 5.48
N LEU A 209 10.39 -1.39 6.55
CA LEU A 209 8.98 -1.77 6.40
C LEU A 209 8.18 -0.61 5.81
N ARG A 210 7.09 -0.99 5.15
CA ARG A 210 6.02 -0.07 4.79
C ARG A 210 5.38 0.45 6.07
N ASN A 211 5.23 1.76 6.13
CA ASN A 211 4.48 2.38 7.21
C ASN A 211 2.97 2.28 6.93
N ARG A 212 2.16 2.22 8.00
CA ARG A 212 0.71 2.12 7.86
C ARG A 212 0.10 3.52 7.78
N GLY A 213 -0.43 3.81 6.60
CA GLY A 213 -1.06 5.08 6.25
C GLY A 213 -0.07 6.19 5.93
N GLY A 214 -0.51 7.08 5.05
CA GLY A 214 0.13 8.35 4.75
C GLY A 214 -0.88 9.28 4.09
N LYS A 215 -1.70 9.99 4.88
CA LYS A 215 -2.60 11.04 4.37
C LYS A 215 -1.97 12.44 4.44
N PRO A 216 -0.90 12.76 3.69
CA PRO A 216 -0.64 14.13 3.33
C PRO A 216 -1.82 14.72 2.54
N VAL A 217 -2.39 15.79 3.09
CA VAL A 217 -3.35 16.63 2.39
C VAL A 217 -2.86 18.05 2.32
N ILE A 218 -3.01 18.67 1.16
CA ILE A 218 -2.48 20.01 0.84
C ILE A 218 -3.66 20.96 0.63
N TYR A 219 -3.73 22.00 1.46
CA TYR A 219 -4.67 23.11 1.37
C TYR A 219 -3.98 24.33 0.75
N LEU A 220 -4.72 25.08 -0.06
CA LEU A 220 -4.24 26.28 -0.75
C LEU A 220 -5.10 27.48 -0.35
N TYR A 221 -4.47 28.53 0.22
CA TYR A 221 -5.16 29.75 0.66
C TYR A 221 -4.59 31.00 -0.02
N PRO A 222 -4.88 31.25 -1.31
CA PRO A 222 -4.42 32.46 -1.99
C PRO A 222 -5.22 33.69 -1.54
N LYS A 223 -4.68 34.91 -1.76
CA LYS A 223 -5.40 36.16 -1.45
C LYS A 223 -6.56 36.45 -2.43
N LYS A 224 -6.49 35.90 -3.63
CA LYS A 224 -7.50 36.03 -4.70
C LYS A 224 -7.55 34.71 -5.46
N GLU A 225 -8.65 34.48 -6.20
CA GLU A 225 -8.73 33.35 -7.12
C GLU A 225 -7.54 33.37 -8.09
N MET A 226 -6.89 32.22 -8.26
CA MET A 226 -5.74 32.08 -9.15
C MET A 226 -5.50 30.62 -9.54
N ASP A 227 -4.87 30.42 -10.69
CA ASP A 227 -4.33 29.12 -11.09
C ASP A 227 -3.03 28.84 -10.34
N VAL A 228 -2.87 27.59 -9.90
CA VAL A 228 -1.78 27.11 -9.06
C VAL A 228 -1.30 25.76 -9.56
N ASN A 229 0.00 25.63 -9.79
CA ASN A 229 0.67 24.37 -10.03
C ASN A 229 1.26 23.86 -8.71
N VAL A 230 0.89 22.65 -8.30
CA VAL A 230 1.40 22.00 -7.09
C VAL A 230 2.15 20.74 -7.51
N ASN A 231 3.47 20.72 -7.31
CA ASN A 231 4.32 19.57 -7.61
C ASN A 231 4.83 18.94 -6.32
N ILE A 232 4.60 17.63 -6.16
CA ILE A 232 5.13 16.83 -5.05
C ILE A 232 6.11 15.80 -5.59
N LYS A 233 7.21 15.55 -4.90
CA LYS A 233 8.16 14.47 -5.22
C LYS A 233 8.30 13.54 -4.02
N ILE A 234 8.64 12.29 -4.30
CA ILE A 234 9.05 11.33 -3.28
C ILE A 234 10.49 10.93 -3.63
N ASN A 235 11.44 11.29 -2.77
CA ASN A 235 12.85 10.99 -3.04
C ASN A 235 13.16 9.50 -2.88
N ASP A 236 12.44 8.80 -2.01
CA ASP A 236 12.63 7.37 -1.75
C ASP A 236 11.30 6.63 -1.53
N GLY A 237 10.69 6.21 -2.65
CA GLY A 237 9.42 5.50 -2.68
C GLY A 237 8.65 5.79 -3.96
N ILE A 238 7.38 5.38 -3.97
CA ILE A 238 6.43 5.67 -5.05
C ILE A 238 5.12 6.14 -4.44
N PHE A 239 4.31 6.88 -5.21
CA PHE A 239 2.95 7.20 -4.81
C PHE A 239 2.11 5.91 -4.74
N SER A 240 1.52 5.61 -3.58
CA SER A 240 0.55 4.52 -3.45
C SER A 240 -0.85 4.95 -3.85
N PHE A 241 -1.18 6.23 -3.63
CA PHE A 241 -2.44 6.82 -4.06
C PHE A 241 -2.30 8.33 -4.22
N VAL A 242 -3.02 8.90 -5.17
CA VAL A 242 -3.12 10.35 -5.38
C VAL A 242 -4.54 10.72 -5.74
N TYR A 243 -5.02 11.85 -5.23
CA TYR A 243 -6.33 12.38 -5.60
C TYR A 243 -6.34 13.91 -5.56
N PRO A 244 -6.77 14.59 -6.63
CA PRO A 244 -7.12 14.02 -7.94
C PRO A 244 -5.88 13.44 -8.64
N SER A 245 -6.05 12.82 -9.80
CA SER A 245 -4.89 12.39 -10.59
C SER A 245 -4.06 13.59 -11.03
N PHE A 246 -2.74 13.43 -11.12
CA PHE A 246 -1.84 14.45 -11.66
C PHE A 246 -2.18 14.80 -13.11
N ASP A 247 -1.93 16.04 -13.50
CA ASP A 247 -2.05 16.52 -14.88
C ASP A 247 -0.79 16.23 -15.69
N GLU A 248 0.38 16.41 -15.06
CA GLU A 248 1.68 16.24 -15.73
C GLU A 248 2.76 15.82 -14.72
N GLY A 249 3.35 14.64 -14.95
CA GLY A 249 4.32 14.06 -14.02
C GLY A 249 3.70 13.88 -12.63
N SER A 250 4.27 14.58 -11.63
CA SER A 250 3.77 14.62 -10.26
C SER A 250 3.18 15.98 -9.88
N THR A 251 2.54 16.64 -10.84
CA THR A 251 2.02 18.01 -10.73
C THR A 251 0.50 18.03 -10.91
N TRP A 252 -0.19 18.71 -9.99
CA TRP A 252 -1.56 19.17 -10.19
C TRP A 252 -1.58 20.59 -10.72
N LYS A 253 -2.46 20.87 -11.68
CA LYS A 253 -2.77 22.20 -12.22
C LYS A 253 -4.19 22.55 -11.82
N VAL A 254 -4.34 23.30 -10.73
CA VAL A 254 -5.64 23.58 -10.13
C VAL A 254 -5.94 25.07 -10.09
N LYS A 255 -7.20 25.39 -9.90
CA LYS A 255 -7.64 26.74 -9.54
C LYS A 255 -7.92 26.78 -8.04
N ALA A 256 -7.31 27.72 -7.32
CA ALA A 256 -7.44 27.87 -5.87
C ALA A 256 -8.18 29.15 -5.51
N TYR A 257 -9.00 29.08 -4.46
CA TYR A 257 -9.86 30.18 -4.00
C TYR A 257 -9.46 30.62 -2.58
N PRO A 258 -9.67 31.90 -2.21
CA PRO A 258 -9.37 32.39 -0.85
C PRO A 258 -10.11 31.65 0.28
N SER A 259 -11.22 30.98 -0.05
CA SER A 259 -11.97 30.13 0.89
C SER A 259 -11.24 28.84 1.27
N GLY A 260 -10.17 28.46 0.55
CA GLY A 260 -9.54 27.14 0.63
C GLY A 260 -10.16 26.11 -0.31
N GLU A 261 -11.20 26.47 -1.07
CA GLU A 261 -11.72 25.60 -2.14
C GLU A 261 -10.69 25.49 -3.27
N ILE A 262 -10.58 24.29 -3.82
CA ILE A 262 -9.75 23.95 -4.97
C ILE A 262 -10.66 23.39 -6.05
N GLU A 263 -10.51 23.87 -7.28
CA GLU A 263 -11.18 23.33 -8.46
C GLU A 263 -10.16 22.67 -9.40
N HIS A 264 -10.45 21.43 -9.78
CA HIS A 264 -9.67 20.66 -10.74
C HIS A 264 -10.61 19.99 -11.75
N LEU A 265 -10.45 20.31 -13.04
CA LEU A 265 -11.28 19.76 -14.13
C LEU A 265 -12.79 19.86 -13.85
N GLY A 266 -13.24 21.01 -13.33
CA GLY A 266 -14.64 21.28 -13.00
C GLY A 266 -15.15 20.63 -11.70
N LYS A 267 -14.30 19.91 -10.96
CA LYS A 267 -14.64 19.31 -9.66
C LYS A 267 -14.06 20.15 -8.53
N LYS A 268 -14.91 20.45 -7.55
CA LYS A 268 -14.54 21.18 -6.34
C LYS A 268 -14.14 20.24 -5.22
N MET A 269 -13.08 20.59 -4.49
CA MET A 269 -12.54 19.84 -3.37
C MET A 269 -11.89 20.79 -2.35
N ARG A 270 -11.60 20.28 -1.15
CA ARG A 270 -10.99 21.09 -0.08
C ARG A 270 -9.47 21.01 -0.03
N TYR A 271 -8.90 19.94 -0.54
CA TYR A 271 -7.48 19.66 -0.49
C TYR A 271 -7.06 18.71 -1.61
N LEU A 272 -5.78 18.74 -1.96
CA LEU A 272 -5.12 17.70 -2.74
C LEU A 272 -4.64 16.61 -1.80
N PHE A 273 -4.67 15.36 -2.23
CA PHE A 273 -4.26 14.19 -1.44
C PHE A 273 -3.17 13.42 -2.17
N TRP A 274 -2.16 12.98 -1.44
CA TRP A 274 -1.23 11.96 -1.89
C TRP A 274 -0.82 11.04 -0.75
N GLU A 275 -0.33 9.86 -1.08
CA GLU A 275 0.20 8.89 -0.13
C GLU A 275 1.45 8.21 -0.69
N THR A 276 2.40 7.94 0.21
CA THR A 276 3.48 6.97 0.01
C THR A 276 3.54 6.04 1.21
N LEU A 277 4.00 4.81 0.98
CA LEU A 277 4.12 3.80 2.03
C LEU A 277 5.50 3.81 2.71
N PHE A 278 6.41 4.68 2.28
CA PHE A 278 7.80 4.68 2.76
C PHE A 278 8.26 6.07 3.21
N TYR A 279 8.60 6.17 4.50
CA TYR A 279 9.20 7.35 5.12
C TYR A 279 10.50 6.90 5.83
N PRO A 280 11.64 6.82 5.12
CA PRO A 280 12.85 6.16 5.62
C PRO A 280 13.63 6.96 6.67
N ASN A 281 13.40 8.28 6.75
CA ASN A 281 14.20 9.21 7.54
C ASN A 281 13.33 9.94 8.59
N LEU A 282 12.64 9.17 9.42
CA LEU A 282 11.86 9.72 10.54
C LEU A 282 12.78 10.05 11.72
N ASN A 283 12.65 11.26 12.26
CA ASN A 283 13.29 11.67 13.50
C ASN A 283 12.37 11.32 14.68
N MET A 284 12.79 10.33 15.45
CA MET A 284 12.05 9.84 16.62
C MET A 284 12.77 10.16 17.94
N GLY A 285 13.78 11.04 17.95
CA GLY A 285 14.61 11.30 19.13
C GLY A 285 13.91 12.12 20.22
N ARG A 286 13.07 13.08 19.80
CA ARG A 286 12.27 13.97 20.66
C ARG A 286 10.80 13.83 20.29
N GLY A 287 9.88 14.00 21.24
CA GLY A 287 8.46 13.84 20.98
C GLY A 287 7.61 13.85 22.25
N PHE A 288 6.46 13.21 22.18
CA PHE A 288 5.48 13.18 23.27
C PHE A 288 5.00 11.74 23.48
N ILE A 289 4.90 11.30 24.74
CA ILE A 289 4.19 10.07 25.07
C ILE A 289 2.80 10.44 25.53
N ILE A 290 1.79 9.86 24.87
CA ILE A 290 0.38 10.00 25.23
C ILE A 290 -0.24 8.61 25.41
N LYS A 291 -1.38 8.54 26.10
CA LYS A 291 -2.26 7.38 25.94
C LYS A 291 -3.03 7.50 24.63
N GLY A 292 -3.44 6.38 24.05
CA GLY A 292 -4.29 6.40 22.85
C GLY A 292 -5.60 7.13 23.09
N GLU A 293 -6.23 6.95 24.26
CA GLU A 293 -7.49 7.60 24.65
C GLU A 293 -7.40 9.14 24.63
N ASP A 294 -6.22 9.71 24.89
CA ASP A 294 -5.99 11.16 24.99
C ASP A 294 -5.65 11.81 23.63
N CYS A 295 -5.63 11.04 22.53
CA CYS A 295 -5.12 11.52 21.24
C CYS A 295 -5.91 12.72 20.67
N VAL A 296 -7.22 12.79 20.90
CA VAL A 296 -8.07 13.87 20.38
C VAL A 296 -7.66 15.21 20.99
N ASP A 297 -7.63 15.29 22.32
CA ASP A 297 -7.28 16.51 23.05
C ASP A 297 -5.83 16.92 22.76
N PHE A 298 -4.92 15.93 22.75
CA PHE A 298 -3.52 16.18 22.42
C PHE A 298 -3.34 16.82 21.04
N PHE A 299 -3.90 16.23 19.98
CA PHE A 299 -3.73 16.77 18.63
C PHE A 299 -4.47 18.08 18.45
N HIS A 300 -5.65 18.23 19.03
CA HIS A 300 -6.39 19.49 19.00
C HIS A 300 -5.52 20.64 19.56
N ASP A 301 -4.96 20.46 20.76
CA ASP A 301 -4.15 21.48 21.42
C ASP A 301 -2.85 21.78 20.66
N LYS A 302 -2.12 20.75 20.21
CA LYS A 302 -0.85 20.95 19.49
C LYS A 302 -1.06 21.62 18.14
N LEU A 303 -2.05 21.18 17.35
CA LEU A 303 -2.30 21.76 16.04
C LEU A 303 -2.87 23.18 16.13
N LYS A 304 -3.69 23.47 17.14
CA LYS A 304 -4.16 24.83 17.40
C LYS A 304 -3.02 25.76 17.78
N MET A 305 -2.08 25.31 18.63
CA MET A 305 -0.87 26.04 18.98
C MET A 305 0.00 26.34 17.76
N MET A 306 0.11 25.39 16.81
CA MET A 306 0.81 25.58 15.54
C MET A 306 0.09 26.54 14.57
N ASN A 307 -1.09 27.05 14.90
CA ASN A 307 -1.90 27.95 14.08
C ASN A 307 -2.62 27.27 12.89
N LEU A 308 -3.04 26.00 13.05
CA LEU A 308 -4.02 25.38 12.14
C LEU A 308 -5.44 25.87 12.46
N ASN A 309 -6.29 25.91 11.43
CA ASN A 309 -7.69 26.30 11.60
C ASN A 309 -8.58 25.09 11.98
N ASP A 310 -9.81 25.37 12.42
CA ASP A 310 -10.68 24.33 12.97
C ASP A 310 -11.11 23.27 11.92
N CYS A 311 -11.21 23.64 10.64
CA CYS A 311 -11.49 22.69 9.56
C CYS A 311 -10.31 21.74 9.32
N GLU A 312 -9.09 22.26 9.29
CA GLU A 312 -7.85 21.48 9.15
C GLU A 312 -7.69 20.51 10.33
N ILE A 313 -7.91 21.00 11.55
CA ILE A 313 -7.84 20.21 12.79
C ILE A 313 -8.91 19.12 12.79
N CYS A 314 -10.14 19.44 12.40
CA CYS A 314 -11.23 18.46 12.31
C CYS A 314 -10.90 17.35 11.30
N ASP A 315 -10.47 17.71 10.08
CA ASP A 315 -10.08 16.73 9.05
C ASP A 315 -8.90 15.85 9.53
N PHE A 316 -7.93 16.43 10.26
CA PHE A 316 -6.81 15.70 10.85
C PHE A 316 -7.28 14.69 11.92
N ILE A 317 -8.05 15.18 12.91
CA ILE A 317 -8.51 14.38 14.06
C ILE A 317 -9.39 13.23 13.58
N THR A 318 -10.38 13.52 12.74
CA THR A 318 -11.33 12.52 12.24
C THR A 318 -10.66 11.43 11.41
N TYR A 319 -9.51 11.72 10.79
CA TYR A 319 -8.73 10.70 10.10
C TYR A 319 -7.82 9.91 11.04
N TRP A 320 -7.03 10.58 11.88
CA TRP A 320 -5.94 9.94 12.63
C TRP A 320 -6.37 9.37 13.98
N CYS A 321 -7.17 10.08 14.75
CA CYS A 321 -7.50 9.67 16.12
C CYS A 321 -8.22 8.30 16.20
N PRO A 322 -9.16 7.94 15.29
CA PRO A 322 -9.75 6.60 15.28
C PRO A 322 -8.73 5.47 15.10
N LYS A 323 -7.57 5.75 14.50
CA LYS A 323 -6.48 4.78 14.30
C LYS A 323 -5.52 4.69 15.49
N LEU A 324 -5.56 5.67 16.39
CA LEU A 324 -4.64 5.80 17.51
C LEU A 324 -5.28 5.43 18.86
N VAL A 325 -6.59 5.66 18.97
CA VAL A 325 -7.35 5.53 20.23
C VAL A 325 -7.26 4.14 20.89
N SER A 326 -7.09 3.08 20.10
CA SER A 326 -7.01 1.71 20.63
C SER A 326 -5.65 1.33 21.23
N TYR A 327 -4.61 2.14 21.03
CA TYR A 327 -3.29 1.85 21.58
C TYR A 327 -3.18 2.28 23.05
N LYS A 328 -2.46 1.49 23.86
CA LYS A 328 -2.25 1.82 25.28
C LYS A 328 -1.48 3.13 25.43
N PHE A 329 -0.31 3.19 24.80
CA PHE A 329 0.53 4.37 24.71
C PHE A 329 0.96 4.58 23.26
N VAL A 330 1.19 5.84 22.90
CA VAL A 330 1.70 6.22 21.59
C VAL A 330 2.79 7.27 21.78
N LYS A 331 3.96 7.01 21.19
CA LYS A 331 5.00 8.01 21.00
C LYS A 331 4.72 8.79 19.73
N ILE A 332 4.49 10.09 19.87
CA ILE A 332 4.24 11.03 18.77
C ILE A 332 5.48 11.88 18.55
N CYS A 333 6.02 11.84 17.33
CA CYS A 333 7.14 12.67 16.90
C CYS A 333 6.75 13.45 15.64
N PHE A 334 6.76 14.78 15.69
CA PHE A 334 6.52 15.64 14.54
C PHE A 334 7.78 15.74 13.67
N GLN A 335 7.59 15.74 12.36
CA GLN A 335 8.60 15.75 11.31
C GLN A 335 8.47 17.06 10.53
N PHE A 336 9.60 17.71 10.26
CA PHE A 336 9.67 19.03 9.62
C PHE A 336 10.68 19.00 8.47
N GLU A 337 11.89 19.54 8.64
CA GLU A 337 12.93 19.58 7.59
C GLU A 337 13.21 18.20 6.98
N ASN A 338 13.28 17.16 7.82
CA ASN A 338 13.48 15.79 7.34
C ASN A 338 12.31 15.27 6.48
N PHE A 339 11.09 15.73 6.72
CA PHE A 339 9.94 15.44 5.88
C PHE A 339 9.98 16.22 4.56
N ASP A 340 10.42 17.47 4.59
CA ASP A 340 10.64 18.28 3.40
C ASP A 340 11.68 17.66 2.46
N ASP A 341 12.75 17.12 3.03
CA ASP A 341 13.78 16.39 2.30
C ASP A 341 13.27 15.05 1.75
N MET A 342 12.42 14.31 2.47
CA MET A 342 11.86 13.06 1.97
C MET A 342 10.87 13.30 0.83
N CYS A 343 10.06 14.35 0.95
CA CYS A 343 8.96 14.63 0.05
C CYS A 343 8.89 16.10 -0.34
N PRO A 344 9.77 16.58 -1.23
CA PRO A 344 9.83 18.00 -1.62
C PRO A 344 8.52 18.48 -2.28
N LEU A 345 7.99 19.59 -1.80
CA LEU A 345 6.78 20.25 -2.30
C LEU A 345 7.13 21.60 -2.94
N THR A 346 6.76 21.79 -4.20
CA THR A 346 6.92 23.05 -4.93
C THR A 346 5.56 23.56 -5.38
N VAL A 347 5.29 24.85 -5.17
CA VAL A 347 4.03 25.49 -5.55
C VAL A 347 4.30 26.74 -6.36
N GLU A 348 3.63 26.88 -7.50
CA GLU A 348 3.74 28.03 -8.39
C GLU A 348 2.35 28.61 -8.73
N PRO A 349 2.14 29.94 -8.66
CA PRO A 349 3.06 30.97 -8.20
C PRO A 349 3.53 30.78 -6.76
N LYS A 350 4.80 31.10 -6.49
CA LYS A 350 5.42 30.89 -5.18
C LYS A 350 4.59 31.49 -4.03
N PRO A 351 4.10 30.67 -3.07
CA PRO A 351 3.40 31.17 -1.89
C PRO A 351 4.36 31.90 -0.94
N GLN A 352 3.80 32.80 -0.12
CA GLN A 352 4.56 33.45 0.96
C GLN A 352 4.92 32.46 2.06
N ASN A 353 4.02 31.53 2.37
CA ASN A 353 4.23 30.53 3.42
C ASN A 353 3.90 29.13 2.90
N VAL A 354 4.79 28.17 3.15
CA VAL A 354 4.54 26.74 3.00
C VAL A 354 4.75 26.10 4.36
N ASN A 355 3.67 25.71 5.00
CA ASN A 355 3.67 25.19 6.37
C ASN A 355 3.26 23.73 6.33
N ARG A 356 4.14 22.84 6.82
CA ARG A 356 3.96 21.38 6.69
C ARG A 356 4.07 20.72 8.06
N VAL A 357 3.10 19.90 8.40
CA VAL A 357 3.05 19.12 9.66
C VAL A 357 2.91 17.65 9.32
N PHE A 358 3.95 16.86 9.54
CA PHE A 358 3.84 15.42 9.43
C PHE A 358 4.16 14.80 10.77
N PHE A 359 3.34 13.88 11.29
CA PHE A 359 3.68 13.17 12.53
C PHE A 359 3.98 11.69 12.28
N ALA A 360 4.85 11.13 13.08
CA ALA A 360 5.07 9.70 13.20
C ALA A 360 4.54 9.23 14.56
N ALA A 361 3.65 8.25 14.54
CA ALA A 361 3.15 7.58 15.73
C ALA A 361 3.76 6.20 15.86
N LEU A 362 4.43 5.93 16.97
CA LEU A 362 4.91 4.61 17.34
C LEU A 362 4.06 4.10 18.52
N PRO A 363 3.22 3.06 18.33
CA PRO A 363 2.51 2.40 19.43
C PRO A 363 3.48 1.77 20.43
N LEU A 364 3.16 1.84 21.72
CA LEU A 364 3.96 1.29 22.81
C LEU A 364 3.08 0.51 23.81
N ASP A 365 3.62 -0.57 24.37
CA ASP A 365 2.97 -1.34 25.43
C ASP A 365 3.09 -0.66 26.81
N SER A 366 4.17 0.09 27.02
CA SER A 366 4.46 0.85 28.24
C SER A 366 5.00 2.25 27.89
N PRO A 367 4.76 3.26 28.74
CA PRO A 367 5.28 4.60 28.49
C PRO A 367 6.81 4.63 28.69
N CYS A 368 7.46 5.65 28.15
CA CYS A 368 8.88 5.92 28.37
C CYS A 368 9.14 7.42 28.48
N ASP A 369 10.32 7.78 29.00
CA ASP A 369 10.75 9.17 29.04
C ASP A 369 11.26 9.61 27.67
N ILE A 370 10.84 10.79 27.24
CA ILE A 370 11.30 11.43 26.02
C ILE A 370 11.32 12.94 26.20
N GLU A 371 12.34 13.58 25.64
CA GLU A 371 12.40 15.03 25.62
C GLU A 371 11.32 15.60 24.66
N PRO A 372 10.47 16.55 25.12
CA PRO A 372 9.48 17.21 24.29
C PRO A 372 10.08 17.94 23.08
N GLN A 373 9.35 17.97 21.96
CA GLN A 373 9.71 18.81 20.81
C GLN A 373 9.22 20.25 21.00
N ASP A 374 10.04 21.19 20.55
CA ASP A 374 9.60 22.56 20.30
C ASP A 374 8.83 22.60 18.98
N LEU A 375 7.58 23.04 19.04
CA LEU A 375 6.68 23.05 17.89
C LEU A 375 6.59 24.47 17.30
N PRO A 376 6.68 24.62 15.97
CA PRO A 376 6.61 25.93 15.35
C PRO A 376 5.20 26.50 15.43
N ARG A 377 5.10 27.83 15.32
CA ARG A 377 3.82 28.52 15.09
C ARG A 377 3.82 29.08 13.67
N PHE A 378 2.91 28.59 12.83
CA PHE A 378 2.91 28.93 11.40
C PHE A 378 2.41 30.33 11.10
N ASN A 379 3.09 31.00 10.18
CA ASN A 379 2.61 32.24 9.59
C ASN A 379 1.61 31.93 8.46
N ARG A 380 0.52 32.71 8.40
CA ARG A 380 -0.55 32.58 7.40
C ARG A 380 -0.77 33.86 6.59
N ASP A 381 0.18 34.78 6.62
CA ASP A 381 0.12 36.02 5.85
C ASP A 381 0.28 35.74 4.35
N GLY A 382 -0.59 36.28 3.52
CA GLY A 382 -0.49 36.09 2.07
C GLY A 382 -0.94 34.72 1.59
N PHE A 383 -0.55 34.38 0.37
CA PHE A 383 -0.79 33.05 -0.18
C PHE A 383 -0.06 32.03 0.68
N THR A 384 -0.84 31.20 1.36
CA THR A 384 -0.35 30.21 2.32
C THR A 384 -0.76 28.81 1.88
N VAL A 385 0.19 27.89 1.96
CA VAL A 385 -0.02 26.45 1.78
C VAL A 385 0.08 25.78 3.14
N ILE A 386 -0.89 24.94 3.46
CA ILE A 386 -0.88 24.08 4.65
C ILE A 386 -0.89 22.64 4.17
N GLU A 387 0.12 21.87 4.55
CA GLU A 387 0.08 20.43 4.43
C GLU A 387 0.08 19.81 5.81
N TRP A 388 -0.80 18.84 6.04
CA TRP A 388 -0.64 17.94 7.17
C TRP A 388 -0.73 16.50 6.74
N GLY A 389 -0.05 15.63 7.47
CA GLY A 389 -0.09 14.19 7.28
C GLY A 389 0.45 13.46 8.49
N GLY A 390 0.59 12.16 8.35
CA GLY A 390 1.27 11.37 9.36
C GLY A 390 1.40 9.93 8.95
N THR A 391 1.97 9.14 9.86
CA THR A 391 2.13 7.71 9.65
C THR A 391 2.14 6.97 10.97
N ILE A 392 1.59 5.74 10.97
CA ILE A 392 1.76 4.83 12.09
C ILE A 392 2.93 3.92 11.77
N VAL A 393 3.99 4.12 12.55
CA VAL A 393 5.21 3.33 12.55
C VAL A 393 4.87 2.00 13.23
N SER A 394 5.19 0.90 12.56
CA SER A 394 5.08 -0.43 13.18
C SER A 394 6.02 -0.51 14.39
N THR A 395 5.68 -1.27 15.42
CA THR A 395 6.67 -1.61 16.48
C THR A 395 7.85 -2.40 15.92
N LEU A 396 7.68 -3.05 14.77
CA LEU A 396 8.79 -3.67 14.04
C LEU A 396 9.72 -2.63 13.37
N ASN A 397 9.31 -1.36 13.30
CA ASN A 397 10.07 -0.27 12.69
C ASN A 397 11.04 0.45 13.65
N TYR A 398 11.12 0.04 14.92
CA TYR A 398 11.88 0.77 15.95
C TYR A 398 12.50 -0.12 17.03
#